data_AF-A0A561PSS2-F1
#
_entry.id   AF-A0A561PSS2-F1
#
_cell.length_a   1.000
_cell.length_b   1.000
_cell.length_c   1.000
_cell.angle_alpha   90.00
_cell.angle_beta   90.00
_cell.angle_gamma   90.00
#
_symmetry.space_group_name_H-M   'P 1'
#
loop_
_entity.id
_entity.type
_entity.pdbx_description
1 polymer ?
#
loop_
_entity_poly.entity_id
_entity_poly.type
_entity_poly.pdbx_seq_one_letter_code
_entity_poly.pdbx_strand_id
1 'polypeptide(L)'
;MEEDHSNLPEDIDALRAIIAAQADQLAEQARKLQSRDTLIDKLKAQLAVLKRARFGSSSEKMDRAIEQLELALEDIEAAEAEAMAPALSSTASPAKAKPSRQPLPDHLPRHDVTHQATCACPVCGGSDFIRAGESVSEVLDYVPASFRVVRHVQPRFTCKGCDTQIKADMPSLPIERGKPGPGLVAHVLIAKYCDHLPLYRQSEIYAREGVDLSRSTMADWIGKASTLLEPLLAKLRDHVA
;
A
#
# COMPACT_ATOMS: atom_id res chain seq x y z
N MET A 1 23.85 -1.41 60.75
CA MET A 1 25.19 -1.98 60.52
C MET A 1 26.00 -1.58 61.72
N GLU A 2 26.29 -2.52 62.62
CA GLU A 2 27.22 -2.29 63.72
C GLU A 2 28.62 -2.20 63.08
N GLU A 3 29.25 -1.04 63.18
CA GLU A 3 30.60 -0.84 62.69
C GLU A 3 31.57 -1.44 63.71
N ASP A 4 32.08 -2.62 63.38
CA ASP A 4 33.07 -3.31 64.20
C ASP A 4 34.43 -2.60 64.06
N HIS A 5 34.76 -1.79 65.06
CA HIS A 5 36.01 -1.01 65.12
C HIS A 5 37.19 -1.79 65.71
N SER A 6 37.02 -3.08 66.01
CA SER A 6 38.03 -3.92 66.67
C SER A 6 39.29 -4.21 65.84
N ASN A 7 39.32 -3.78 64.57
CA ASN A 7 40.39 -4.07 63.61
C ASN A 7 41.13 -2.80 63.12
N LEU A 8 41.00 -1.69 63.84
CA LEU A 8 41.69 -0.44 63.52
C LEU A 8 43.08 -0.41 64.18
N PRO A 9 44.15 -0.04 63.45
CA PRO A 9 45.48 0.14 64.04
C PRO A 9 45.49 1.23 65.13
N GLU A 10 46.22 1.02 66.23
CA GLU A 10 46.39 2.04 67.29
C GLU A 10 47.44 3.11 66.92
N ASP A 11 48.21 2.89 65.85
CA ASP A 11 49.21 3.83 65.34
C ASP A 11 48.55 5.00 64.60
N ILE A 12 48.86 6.22 65.05
CA ILE A 12 48.31 7.48 64.53
C ILE A 12 48.64 7.65 63.05
N ASP A 13 49.84 7.24 62.63
CA ASP A 13 50.25 7.37 61.23
C ASP A 13 49.53 6.36 60.33
N ALA A 14 49.28 5.14 60.82
CA ALA A 14 48.46 4.15 60.14
C ALA A 14 46.99 4.59 60.00
N LEU A 15 46.40 5.19 61.04
CA LEU A 15 45.04 5.76 60.98
C LEU A 15 44.95 6.94 60.00
N ARG A 16 45.94 7.83 59.98
CA ARG A 16 46.01 8.93 59.01
C ARG A 16 46.08 8.43 57.58
N ALA A 17 46.84 7.36 57.33
CA ALA A 17 46.92 6.74 56.00
C ALA A 17 45.57 6.13 55.56
N ILE A 18 44.84 5.48 56.47
CA ILE A 18 43.50 4.94 56.18
C ILE A 18 42.50 6.06 55.89
N ILE A 19 42.51 7.15 56.67
CA ILE A 19 41.62 8.31 56.44
C ILE A 19 41.90 8.95 55.09
N ALA A 20 43.18 9.11 54.71
CA ALA A 20 43.56 9.63 53.40
C ALA A 20 43.06 8.72 52.26
N ALA A 21 43.27 7.41 52.37
CA ALA A 21 42.80 6.44 51.37
C ALA A 21 41.26 6.41 51.25
N GLN A 22 40.54 6.52 52.38
CA GLN A 22 39.08 6.61 52.39
C GLN A 22 38.59 7.93 51.78
N ALA A 23 39.26 9.05 52.04
CA ALA A 23 38.93 10.34 51.44
C ALA A 23 39.11 10.31 49.91
N ASP A 24 40.18 9.69 49.42
CA ASP A 24 40.41 9.49 47.98
C ASP A 24 39.34 8.58 47.36
N GLN A 25 38.96 7.49 48.05
CA GLN A 25 37.91 6.58 47.60
C GLN A 25 36.54 7.29 47.55
N LEU A 26 36.21 8.12 48.55
CA LEU A 26 34.98 8.91 48.57
C LEU A 26 34.96 9.94 47.46
N ALA A 27 36.09 10.61 47.18
CA ALA A 27 36.20 11.55 46.08
C ALA A 27 35.99 10.88 44.72
N GLU A 28 36.55 9.68 44.52
CA GLU A 28 36.37 8.91 43.28
C GLU A 28 34.92 8.40 43.14
N GLN A 29 34.30 7.95 44.23
CA GLN A 29 32.89 7.56 44.24
C GLN A 29 31.96 8.75 43.94
N ALA A 30 32.24 9.93 44.50
CA ALA A 30 31.48 11.15 44.23
C ALA A 30 31.54 11.55 42.75
N ARG A 31 32.72 11.45 42.11
CA ARG A 31 32.88 11.69 40.66
C ARG A 31 32.08 10.71 39.82
N LYS A 32 32.07 9.42 40.20
CA LYS A 32 31.27 8.39 39.53
C LYS A 32 29.78 8.66 39.66
N LEU A 33 29.31 9.03 40.86
CA LEU A 33 27.90 9.38 41.07
C LEU A 33 27.48 10.57 40.21
N GLN A 34 28.29 11.64 40.21
CA GLN A 34 28.02 12.82 39.38
C GLN A 34 27.94 12.46 37.89
N SER A 35 28.86 11.63 37.37
CA SER A 35 28.80 11.21 35.96
C SER A 35 27.54 10.40 35.64
N ARG A 36 27.10 9.52 36.55
CA ARG A 36 25.88 8.73 36.39
C ARG A 36 24.63 9.60 36.42
N ASP A 37 24.57 10.59 37.31
CA ASP A 37 23.43 11.50 37.41
C ASP A 37 23.27 12.33 36.13
N THR A 38 24.38 12.87 35.59
CA THR A 38 24.31 13.59 34.30
C THR A 38 23.81 12.72 33.14
N LEU A 39 24.17 11.43 33.12
CA LEU A 39 23.70 10.49 32.11
C LEU A 39 22.21 10.19 32.28
N ILE A 40 21.76 9.99 33.52
CA ILE A 40 20.34 9.76 33.84
C ILE A 40 19.50 10.95 33.39
N ASP A 41 19.94 12.18 33.64
CA ASP A 41 19.21 13.38 33.24
C ASP A 41 19.13 13.53 31.71
N LYS A 42 20.24 13.23 31.01
CA LYS A 42 20.26 13.20 29.53
C LYS A 42 19.27 12.17 28.97
N LEU A 43 19.25 10.96 29.52
CA LEU A 43 18.35 9.89 29.08
C LEU A 43 16.88 10.21 29.39
N LYS A 44 16.60 10.81 30.55
CA LYS A 44 15.25 11.28 30.89
C LYS A 44 14.76 12.37 29.92
N ALA A 45 15.63 13.32 29.56
CA ALA A 45 15.30 14.36 28.58
C ALA A 45 14.99 13.75 27.19
N GLN A 46 15.81 12.80 26.73
CA GLN A 46 15.57 12.09 25.45
C GLN A 46 14.26 11.31 25.48
N LEU A 47 13.97 10.60 26.58
CA LEU A 47 12.69 9.88 26.74
C LEU A 47 11.49 10.84 26.75
N ALA A 48 11.60 12.01 27.36
CA ALA A 48 10.52 13.00 27.35
C ALA A 48 10.24 13.52 25.93
N VAL A 49 11.29 13.77 25.13
CA VAL A 49 11.15 14.16 23.71
C VAL A 49 10.49 13.06 22.90
N LEU A 50 10.97 11.82 23.01
CA LEU A 50 10.42 10.67 22.27
C LEU A 50 8.97 10.36 22.66
N LYS A 51 8.64 10.44 23.96
CA LYS A 51 7.25 10.26 24.43
C LYS A 51 6.33 11.36 23.92
N ARG A 52 6.80 12.62 23.87
CA ARG A 52 6.02 13.75 23.30
C ARG A 52 5.83 13.60 21.80
N ALA A 53 6.83 13.09 21.07
CA ALA A 53 6.71 12.83 19.64
C ALA A 53 5.73 11.68 19.33
N ARG A 54 5.71 10.61 20.14
CA ARG A 54 4.87 9.42 19.89
C ARG A 54 3.46 9.50 20.48
N PHE A 55 3.27 10.22 21.58
CA PHE A 55 2.02 10.24 22.35
C PHE A 55 1.53 11.66 22.67
N GLY A 56 2.14 12.70 22.08
CA GLY A 56 1.72 14.08 22.29
C GLY A 56 0.48 14.43 21.46
N SER A 57 -0.35 15.33 21.98
CA SER A 57 -1.53 15.87 21.28
C SER A 57 -1.22 16.58 19.96
N SER A 58 0.06 16.94 19.73
CA SER A 58 0.54 17.50 18.46
C SER A 58 0.92 16.43 17.45
N SER A 59 1.17 15.18 17.84
CA SER A 59 1.35 14.08 16.87
C SER A 59 0.03 13.85 16.16
N GLU A 60 -1.08 13.65 16.88
CA GLU A 60 -2.38 13.46 16.24
C GLU A 60 -2.85 14.68 15.42
N LYS A 61 -2.52 15.92 15.85
CA LYS A 61 -2.81 17.12 15.05
C LYS A 61 -1.88 17.29 13.86
N MET A 62 -0.60 16.93 13.96
CA MET A 62 0.33 16.92 12.83
C MET A 62 -0.01 15.80 11.87
N ASP A 63 -0.34 14.61 12.35
CA ASP A 63 -0.80 13.47 11.56
C ASP A 63 -2.10 13.85 10.85
N ARG A 64 -3.07 14.48 11.54
CA ARG A 64 -4.28 15.01 10.87
C ARG A 64 -4.00 16.15 9.90
N ALA A 65 -3.04 17.03 10.20
CA ALA A 65 -2.64 18.10 9.28
C ALA A 65 -1.89 17.53 8.07
N ILE A 66 -1.10 16.49 8.24
CA ILE A 66 -0.44 15.74 7.18
C ILE A 66 -1.51 15.03 6.35
N GLU A 67 -2.46 14.33 6.97
CA GLU A 67 -3.61 13.73 6.26
C GLU A 67 -4.41 14.76 5.46
N GLN A 68 -4.64 15.96 6.02
CA GLN A 68 -5.32 17.06 5.31
C GLN A 68 -4.48 17.64 4.17
N LEU A 69 -3.16 17.78 4.35
CA LEU A 69 -2.25 18.26 3.31
C LEU A 69 -2.07 17.21 2.22
N GLU A 70 -2.03 15.92 2.56
CA GLU A 70 -2.01 14.80 1.63
C GLU A 70 -3.32 14.75 0.84
N LEU A 71 -4.48 14.95 1.48
CA LEU A 71 -5.76 15.04 0.79
C LEU A 71 -5.79 16.23 -0.19
N ALA A 72 -5.31 17.41 0.23
CA ALA A 72 -5.21 18.57 -0.64
C ALA A 72 -4.23 18.34 -1.81
N LEU A 73 -3.14 17.60 -1.58
CA LEU A 73 -2.20 17.24 -2.62
C LEU A 73 -2.80 16.22 -3.59
N GLU A 74 -3.57 15.24 -3.10
CA GLU A 74 -4.33 14.30 -3.94
C GLU A 74 -5.34 15.04 -4.84
N ASP A 75 -6.04 16.05 -4.33
CA ASP A 75 -6.99 16.85 -5.12
C ASP A 75 -6.29 17.66 -6.21
N ILE A 76 -5.09 18.20 -5.92
CA ILE A 76 -4.26 18.90 -6.90
C ILE A 76 -3.76 17.92 -7.97
N GLU A 77 -3.23 16.76 -7.58
CA GLU A 77 -2.75 15.73 -8.53
C GLU A 77 -3.88 15.19 -9.41
N ALA A 78 -5.10 15.02 -8.86
CA ALA A 78 -6.27 14.64 -9.63
C ALA A 78 -6.65 15.72 -10.65
N ALA A 79 -6.65 16.99 -10.25
CA ALA A 79 -6.92 18.11 -11.17
C ALA A 79 -5.84 18.23 -12.27
N GLU A 80 -4.57 17.99 -11.94
CA GLU A 80 -3.49 17.95 -12.93
C GLU A 80 -3.64 16.76 -13.89
N ALA A 81 -4.02 15.58 -13.41
CA ALA A 81 -4.28 14.42 -14.25
C ALA A 81 -5.48 14.63 -15.19
N GLU A 82 -6.54 15.32 -14.73
CA GLU A 82 -7.65 15.76 -15.56
C GLU A 82 -7.22 16.78 -16.63
N ALA A 83 -6.31 17.71 -16.27
CA ALA A 83 -5.74 18.67 -17.22
C ALA A 83 -4.76 18.02 -18.23
N MET A 84 -4.16 16.88 -17.87
CA MET A 84 -3.23 16.09 -18.70
C MET A 84 -3.90 14.93 -19.47
N ALA A 85 -5.23 14.82 -19.45
CA ALA A 85 -5.95 14.01 -20.42
C ALA A 85 -5.58 14.46 -21.86
N PRO A 86 -5.14 13.57 -22.76
CA PRO A 86 -4.19 13.95 -23.80
C PRO A 86 -4.83 14.74 -24.95
N ALA A 87 -4.37 15.97 -25.14
CA ALA A 87 -3.99 16.41 -26.47
C ALA A 87 -2.69 15.67 -26.85
N LEU A 88 -2.79 14.81 -27.87
CA LEU A 88 -1.68 14.03 -28.42
C LEU A 88 -0.49 14.95 -28.76
N SER A 89 0.64 14.80 -28.05
CA SER A 89 1.94 15.24 -28.57
C SER A 89 3.10 14.52 -27.88
N SER A 90 3.94 13.91 -28.70
CA SER A 90 5.11 13.15 -28.33
C SER A 90 6.25 14.05 -27.86
N THR A 91 6.83 13.75 -26.70
CA THR A 91 8.24 14.06 -26.43
C THR A 91 8.93 12.84 -25.82
N ALA A 92 9.90 12.32 -26.57
CA ALA A 92 10.67 11.14 -26.22
C ALA A 92 11.63 11.44 -25.07
N SER A 93 11.39 10.81 -23.92
CA SER A 93 12.37 10.67 -22.83
C SER A 93 12.99 9.27 -22.87
N PRO A 94 14.24 9.09 -22.43
CA PRO A 94 14.97 7.82 -22.61
C PRO A 94 14.26 6.68 -21.89
N ALA A 95 14.14 5.54 -22.57
CA ALA A 95 13.35 4.40 -22.16
C ALA A 95 13.87 3.79 -20.84
N LYS A 96 13.25 4.18 -19.72
CA LYS A 96 13.26 3.36 -18.51
C LYS A 96 12.72 1.98 -18.89
N ALA A 97 13.43 0.93 -18.47
CA ALA A 97 12.96 -0.45 -18.62
C ALA A 97 11.51 -0.53 -18.12
N LYS A 98 10.59 -0.98 -18.98
CA LYS A 98 9.17 -1.11 -18.62
C LYS A 98 9.09 -1.97 -17.36
N PRO A 99 8.51 -1.49 -16.25
CA PRO A 99 8.36 -2.31 -15.06
C PRO A 99 7.60 -3.58 -15.45
N SER A 100 8.23 -4.73 -15.20
CA SER A 100 7.59 -6.02 -15.42
C SER A 100 6.36 -6.09 -14.53
N ARG A 101 5.22 -6.49 -15.11
CA ARG A 101 3.99 -6.66 -14.34
C ARG A 101 4.20 -7.77 -13.34
N GLN A 102 4.21 -7.42 -12.05
CA GLN A 102 4.25 -8.44 -11.02
C GLN A 102 2.98 -9.32 -11.10
N PRO A 103 3.13 -10.64 -10.96
CA PRO A 103 2.00 -11.56 -10.91
C PRO A 103 1.08 -11.23 -9.73
N LEU A 104 -0.17 -11.68 -9.81
CA LEU A 104 -1.11 -11.54 -8.70
C LEU A 104 -0.69 -12.48 -7.55
N PRO A 105 -0.96 -12.12 -6.28
CA PRO A 105 -0.54 -12.93 -5.15
C PRO A 105 -1.15 -14.33 -5.16
N ASP A 106 -0.32 -15.35 -4.89
CA ASP A 106 -0.71 -16.75 -5.03
C ASP A 106 -1.70 -17.24 -3.97
N HIS A 107 -1.74 -16.60 -2.80
CA HIS A 107 -2.63 -16.96 -1.70
C HIS A 107 -4.09 -16.57 -1.95
N LEU A 108 -4.36 -15.72 -2.94
CA LEU A 108 -5.70 -15.27 -3.23
C LEU A 108 -6.53 -16.37 -3.92
N PRO A 109 -7.82 -16.53 -3.55
CA PRO A 109 -8.70 -17.52 -4.16
C PRO A 109 -8.91 -17.19 -5.64
N ARG A 110 -8.73 -18.19 -6.51
CA ARG A 110 -8.94 -18.10 -7.96
C ARG A 110 -10.33 -18.59 -8.33
N HIS A 111 -11.08 -17.78 -9.07
CA HIS A 111 -12.42 -18.09 -9.54
C HIS A 111 -12.45 -18.08 -11.07
N ASP A 112 -12.80 -19.22 -11.66
CA ASP A 112 -12.77 -19.39 -13.11
C ASP A 112 -14.09 -18.96 -13.74
N VAL A 113 -13.99 -18.14 -14.79
CA VAL A 113 -15.12 -17.75 -15.62
C VAL A 113 -14.80 -18.18 -17.04
N THR A 114 -15.40 -19.29 -17.47
CA THR A 114 -15.24 -19.80 -18.84
C THR A 114 -16.20 -19.06 -19.78
N HIS A 115 -15.62 -18.41 -20.78
CA HIS A 115 -16.38 -17.71 -21.81
C HIS A 115 -16.80 -18.66 -22.91
N GLN A 116 -18.01 -18.45 -23.42
CA GLN A 116 -18.55 -19.25 -24.51
C GLN A 116 -18.05 -18.71 -25.86
N ALA A 117 -17.54 -19.60 -26.72
CA ALA A 117 -17.20 -19.24 -28.09
C ALA A 117 -18.44 -19.23 -28.99
N THR A 118 -18.34 -18.53 -30.11
CA THR A 118 -19.36 -18.53 -31.16
C THR A 118 -19.62 -19.94 -31.68
N CYS A 119 -20.90 -20.27 -31.88
CA CYS A 119 -21.35 -21.59 -32.36
C CYS A 119 -21.26 -21.75 -33.89
N ALA A 120 -20.87 -20.69 -34.60
CA ALA A 120 -20.74 -20.68 -36.05
C ALA A 120 -19.43 -19.98 -36.46
N CYS A 121 -18.79 -20.51 -37.49
CA CYS A 121 -17.55 -19.94 -37.99
C CYS A 121 -17.83 -18.60 -38.66
N PRO A 122 -17.12 -17.52 -38.30
CA PRO A 122 -17.35 -16.20 -38.88
C PRO A 122 -16.97 -16.12 -40.38
N VAL A 123 -16.22 -17.10 -40.89
CA VAL A 123 -15.73 -17.13 -42.28
C VAL A 123 -16.60 -18.02 -43.16
N CYS A 124 -16.81 -19.28 -42.76
CA CYS A 124 -17.51 -20.27 -43.60
C CYS A 124 -18.91 -20.66 -43.11
N GLY A 125 -19.34 -20.18 -41.93
CA GLY A 125 -20.63 -20.53 -41.33
C GLY A 125 -20.71 -21.96 -40.76
N GLY A 126 -19.65 -22.76 -40.85
CA GLY A 126 -19.61 -24.13 -40.31
C GLY A 126 -19.73 -24.18 -38.79
N SER A 127 -20.32 -25.27 -38.28
CA SER A 127 -20.53 -25.54 -36.85
C SER A 127 -19.54 -26.57 -36.25
N ASP A 128 -18.67 -27.15 -37.09
CA ASP A 128 -17.75 -28.20 -36.66
C ASP A 128 -16.38 -27.63 -36.25
N PHE A 129 -16.07 -27.75 -34.95
CA PHE A 129 -14.86 -27.21 -34.34
C PHE A 129 -14.01 -28.29 -33.66
N ILE A 130 -12.69 -28.08 -33.66
CA ILE A 130 -11.72 -28.83 -32.86
C ILE A 130 -11.21 -27.91 -31.75
N ARG A 131 -11.20 -28.36 -30.51
CA ARG A 131 -10.65 -27.60 -29.38
C ARG A 131 -9.12 -27.57 -29.48
N ALA A 132 -8.55 -26.38 -29.61
CA ALA A 132 -7.11 -26.16 -29.82
C ALA A 132 -6.37 -25.77 -28.53
N GLY A 133 -7.09 -25.33 -27.49
CA GLY A 133 -6.51 -24.95 -26.20
C GLY A 133 -7.33 -23.86 -25.52
N GLU A 134 -6.73 -23.13 -24.59
CA GLU A 134 -7.37 -22.05 -23.85
C GLU A 134 -6.41 -20.88 -23.65
N SER A 135 -6.96 -19.67 -23.57
CA SER A 135 -6.24 -18.47 -23.18
C SER A 135 -6.82 -18.00 -21.85
N VAL A 136 -5.98 -17.85 -20.84
CA VAL A 136 -6.39 -17.41 -19.50
C VAL A 136 -5.93 -15.98 -19.28
N SER A 137 -6.83 -15.10 -18.84
CA SER A 137 -6.50 -13.75 -18.39
C SER A 137 -6.90 -13.61 -16.92
N GLU A 138 -5.99 -13.14 -16.07
CA GLU A 138 -6.25 -12.96 -14.64
C GLU A 138 -6.50 -11.49 -14.30
N VAL A 139 -7.48 -11.25 -13.45
CA VAL A 139 -7.89 -9.92 -12.98
C VAL A 139 -8.11 -9.97 -11.47
N LEU A 140 -7.63 -8.96 -10.75
CA LEU A 140 -7.84 -8.82 -9.31
C LEU A 140 -9.20 -8.16 -9.05
N ASP A 141 -10.06 -8.84 -8.31
CA ASP A 141 -11.42 -8.38 -8.01
C ASP A 141 -11.64 -8.32 -6.49
N TYR A 142 -12.62 -7.52 -6.08
CA TYR A 142 -13.01 -7.36 -4.68
C TYR A 142 -14.45 -7.83 -4.49
N VAL A 143 -14.63 -8.77 -3.57
CA VAL A 143 -15.93 -9.17 -3.00
C VAL A 143 -15.94 -8.62 -1.58
N PRO A 144 -17.07 -8.18 -1.01
CA PRO A 144 -17.08 -7.61 0.34
C PRO A 144 -16.19 -8.37 1.33
N ALA A 145 -15.20 -7.67 1.88
CA ALA A 145 -14.20 -8.18 2.81
C ALA A 145 -13.22 -9.26 2.29
N SER A 146 -13.05 -9.44 0.97
CA SER A 146 -12.07 -10.38 0.41
C SER A 146 -11.63 -10.01 -1.01
N PHE A 147 -10.32 -10.02 -1.24
CA PHE A 147 -9.77 -10.08 -2.60
C PHE A 147 -9.91 -11.47 -3.20
N ARG A 148 -10.09 -11.52 -4.51
CA ARG A 148 -10.03 -12.75 -5.30
C ARG A 148 -9.40 -12.48 -6.66
N VAL A 149 -8.90 -13.53 -7.30
CA VAL A 149 -8.44 -13.48 -8.68
C VAL A 149 -9.49 -14.10 -9.57
N VAL A 150 -10.05 -13.32 -10.48
CA VAL A 150 -10.96 -13.84 -11.51
C VAL A 150 -10.14 -14.26 -12.71
N ARG A 151 -10.19 -15.54 -13.05
CA ARG A 151 -9.52 -16.12 -14.22
C ARG A 151 -10.53 -16.25 -15.35
N HIS A 152 -10.41 -15.38 -16.34
CA HIS A 152 -11.21 -15.44 -17.55
C HIS A 152 -10.60 -16.47 -18.51
N VAL A 153 -11.26 -17.61 -18.63
CA VAL A 153 -10.85 -18.72 -19.49
C VAL A 153 -11.55 -18.55 -20.83
N GLN A 154 -10.77 -18.32 -21.89
CA GLN A 154 -11.27 -18.17 -23.26
C GLN A 154 -10.84 -19.39 -24.08
N PRO A 155 -11.74 -20.36 -24.30
CA PRO A 155 -11.46 -21.50 -25.14
C PRO A 155 -11.08 -21.08 -26.57
N ARG A 156 -10.10 -21.78 -27.14
CA ARG A 156 -9.65 -21.64 -28.52
C ARG A 156 -10.09 -22.87 -29.31
N PHE A 157 -10.63 -22.62 -30.48
CA PHE A 157 -11.14 -23.61 -31.41
C PHE A 157 -10.55 -23.40 -32.80
N THR A 158 -10.48 -24.47 -33.58
CA THR A 158 -10.13 -24.43 -35.01
C THR A 158 -11.31 -25.01 -35.79
N CYS A 159 -11.82 -24.27 -36.77
CA CYS A 159 -12.90 -24.74 -37.64
C CYS A 159 -12.39 -25.83 -38.59
N LYS A 160 -13.11 -26.95 -38.70
CA LYS A 160 -12.72 -28.05 -39.61
C LYS A 160 -12.91 -27.73 -41.09
N GLY A 161 -13.82 -26.82 -41.42
CA GLY A 161 -14.17 -26.51 -42.81
C GLY A 161 -13.19 -25.56 -43.51
N CYS A 162 -12.48 -24.72 -42.75
CA CYS A 162 -11.62 -23.66 -43.31
C CYS A 162 -10.39 -23.34 -42.44
N ASP A 163 -10.06 -24.19 -41.47
CA ASP A 163 -8.92 -24.05 -40.53
C ASP A 163 -8.83 -22.71 -39.78
N THR A 164 -9.92 -21.96 -39.72
CA THR A 164 -9.97 -20.66 -39.04
C THR A 164 -9.94 -20.84 -37.52
N GLN A 165 -9.06 -20.12 -36.84
CA GLN A 165 -8.99 -20.09 -35.38
C GLN A 165 -10.05 -19.15 -34.81
N ILE A 166 -10.84 -19.65 -33.88
CA ILE A 166 -11.87 -18.91 -33.15
C ILE A 166 -11.50 -18.94 -31.67
N LYS A 167 -11.70 -17.83 -30.99
CA LYS A 167 -11.47 -17.71 -29.56
C LYS A 167 -12.71 -17.06 -28.95
N ALA A 168 -13.13 -17.53 -27.78
CA ALA A 168 -14.21 -16.87 -27.04
C ALA A 168 -13.83 -15.42 -26.72
N ASP A 169 -14.77 -14.49 -26.85
CA ASP A 169 -14.50 -13.06 -26.63
C ASP A 169 -14.23 -12.76 -25.15
N MET A 170 -13.40 -11.76 -24.90
CA MET A 170 -13.13 -11.29 -23.54
C MET A 170 -14.21 -10.27 -23.19
N PRO A 171 -14.79 -10.32 -21.97
CA PRO A 171 -15.66 -9.25 -21.52
C PRO A 171 -14.90 -7.93 -21.50
N SER A 172 -15.61 -6.83 -21.76
CA SER A 172 -15.04 -5.50 -21.57
C SER A 172 -14.72 -5.31 -20.09
N LEU A 173 -13.47 -4.97 -19.79
CA LEU A 173 -13.00 -4.67 -18.45
C LEU A 173 -13.00 -3.15 -18.24
N PRO A 174 -13.26 -2.65 -17.02
CA PRO A 174 -13.25 -1.21 -16.76
C PRO A 174 -11.90 -0.56 -17.11
N ILE A 175 -10.80 -1.26 -16.86
CA ILE A 175 -9.46 -0.79 -17.18
C ILE A 175 -8.85 -1.74 -18.19
N GLU A 176 -8.78 -1.31 -19.45
CA GLU A 176 -8.18 -2.12 -20.52
C GLU A 176 -6.75 -2.53 -20.19
N ARG A 177 -6.47 -3.84 -20.32
CA ARG A 177 -5.16 -4.45 -20.02
C ARG A 177 -4.67 -4.17 -18.59
N GLY A 178 -5.54 -3.70 -17.70
CA GLY A 178 -5.26 -3.39 -16.31
C GLY A 178 -5.34 -4.64 -15.42
N LYS A 179 -4.86 -4.49 -14.19
CA LYS A 179 -5.04 -5.50 -13.13
C LYS A 179 -6.45 -5.54 -12.53
N PRO A 180 -7.25 -4.46 -12.44
CA PRO A 180 -8.44 -4.47 -11.60
C PRO A 180 -9.70 -4.95 -12.33
N GLY A 181 -10.53 -5.68 -11.59
CA GLY A 181 -11.87 -6.06 -11.97
C GLY A 181 -12.87 -4.98 -11.59
N PRO A 182 -14.12 -5.08 -12.08
CA PRO A 182 -15.17 -4.11 -11.80
C PRO A 182 -15.48 -3.96 -10.30
N GLY A 183 -15.45 -5.04 -9.52
CA GLY A 183 -15.70 -4.99 -8.09
C GLY A 183 -14.60 -4.24 -7.35
N LEU A 184 -13.33 -4.43 -7.74
CA LEU A 184 -12.21 -3.67 -7.17
C LEU A 184 -12.28 -2.18 -7.48
N VAL A 185 -12.55 -1.81 -8.73
CA VAL A 185 -12.69 -0.39 -9.11
C VAL A 185 -13.84 0.26 -8.34
N ALA A 186 -14.99 -0.42 -8.24
CA ALA A 186 -16.12 0.07 -7.45
C ALA A 186 -15.76 0.22 -5.97
N HIS A 187 -15.06 -0.74 -5.38
CA HIS A 187 -14.61 -0.66 -3.99
C HIS A 187 -13.71 0.55 -3.75
N VAL A 188 -12.71 0.78 -4.60
CA VAL A 188 -11.78 1.92 -4.47
C VAL A 188 -12.52 3.26 -4.53
N LEU A 189 -13.48 3.39 -5.45
CA LEU A 189 -14.31 4.59 -5.60
C LEU A 189 -15.20 4.83 -4.38
N ILE A 190 -15.92 3.82 -3.92
CA ILE A 190 -16.81 3.91 -2.75
C ILE A 190 -15.97 4.24 -1.51
N ALA A 191 -14.87 3.53 -1.30
CA ALA A 191 -13.98 3.77 -0.18
C ALA A 191 -13.43 5.21 -0.17
N LYS A 192 -13.01 5.74 -1.33
CA LYS A 192 -12.49 7.11 -1.42
C LYS A 192 -13.58 8.16 -1.20
N TYR A 193 -14.70 8.05 -1.91
CA TYR A 193 -15.69 9.13 -2.00
C TYR A 193 -16.84 9.02 -1.01
N CYS A 194 -17.29 7.81 -0.67
CA CYS A 194 -18.37 7.59 0.29
C CYS A 194 -17.84 7.41 1.71
N ASP A 195 -16.75 6.64 1.87
CA ASP A 195 -16.21 6.31 3.20
C ASP A 195 -15.05 7.22 3.62
N HIS A 196 -14.70 8.19 2.78
CA HIS A 196 -13.61 9.16 3.02
C HIS A 196 -12.28 8.49 3.37
N LEU A 197 -11.95 7.38 2.72
CA LEU A 197 -10.72 6.64 2.91
C LEU A 197 -9.69 7.03 1.82
N PRO A 198 -8.67 7.86 2.14
CA PRO A 198 -7.70 8.32 1.15
C PRO A 198 -6.91 7.17 0.52
N LEU A 199 -6.34 7.39 -0.66
CA LEU A 199 -5.74 6.31 -1.45
C LEU A 199 -4.50 5.71 -0.78
N TYR A 200 -3.71 6.52 -0.07
CA TYR A 200 -2.58 6.00 0.71
C TYR A 200 -3.05 5.00 1.77
N ARG A 201 -4.16 5.30 2.44
CA ARG A 201 -4.70 4.48 3.51
C ARG A 201 -5.32 3.19 2.97
N GLN A 202 -5.99 3.27 1.81
CA GLN A 202 -6.43 2.09 1.07
C GLN A 202 -5.25 1.20 0.71
N SER A 203 -4.17 1.78 0.17
CA SER A 203 -2.94 1.06 -0.18
C SER A 203 -2.38 0.28 1.02
N GLU A 204 -2.28 0.93 2.18
CA GLU A 204 -1.82 0.29 3.41
C GLU A 204 -2.75 -0.82 3.91
N ILE A 205 -4.07 -0.65 3.76
CA ILE A 205 -5.05 -1.68 4.13
C ILE A 205 -4.88 -2.91 3.23
N TYR A 206 -4.77 -2.71 1.91
CA TYR A 206 -4.61 -3.80 0.95
C TYR A 206 -3.28 -4.54 1.15
N ALA A 207 -2.21 -3.81 1.51
CA ALA A 207 -0.91 -4.39 1.81
C ALA A 207 -0.96 -5.38 3.01
N ARG A 208 -1.86 -5.16 3.98
CA ARG A 208 -2.07 -6.10 5.11
C ARG A 208 -2.66 -7.44 4.65
N GLU A 209 -3.37 -7.45 3.53
CA GLU A 209 -3.90 -8.66 2.89
C GLU A 209 -2.94 -9.23 1.82
N GLY A 210 -1.72 -8.70 1.74
CA GLY A 210 -0.71 -9.12 0.77
C GLY A 210 -0.96 -8.61 -0.65
N VAL A 211 -1.79 -7.58 -0.80
CA VAL A 211 -2.13 -6.94 -2.08
C VAL A 211 -1.44 -5.59 -2.17
N ASP A 212 -0.31 -5.55 -2.88
CA ASP A 212 0.46 -4.31 -3.11
C ASP A 212 -0.12 -3.51 -4.29
N LEU A 213 -0.79 -2.40 -3.96
CA LEU A 213 -1.37 -1.46 -4.92
C LEU A 213 -0.91 -0.05 -4.60
N SER A 214 -0.18 0.57 -5.53
CA SER A 214 0.31 1.94 -5.34
C SER A 214 -0.81 2.97 -5.45
N ARG A 215 -0.64 4.10 -4.75
CA ARG A 215 -1.53 5.27 -4.83
C ARG A 215 -1.75 5.73 -6.27
N SER A 216 -0.66 5.87 -7.03
CA SER A 216 -0.68 6.26 -8.43
C SER A 216 -1.51 5.30 -9.29
N THR A 217 -1.39 4.00 -9.05
CA THR A 217 -2.15 2.98 -9.78
C THR A 217 -3.65 3.13 -9.52
N MET A 218 -4.05 3.39 -8.28
CA MET A 218 -5.46 3.61 -7.94
C MET A 218 -6.00 4.94 -8.44
N ALA A 219 -5.19 6.01 -8.40
CA ALA A 219 -5.54 7.31 -8.98
C ALA A 219 -5.80 7.19 -10.49
N ASP A 220 -4.93 6.48 -11.22
CA ASP A 220 -5.12 6.17 -12.64
C ASP A 220 -6.44 5.41 -12.91
N TRP A 221 -6.84 4.52 -12.01
CA TRP A 221 -8.10 3.78 -12.13
C TRP A 221 -9.31 4.67 -11.92
N ILE A 222 -9.25 5.58 -10.95
CA ILE A 222 -10.31 6.55 -10.69
C ILE A 222 -10.54 7.44 -11.91
N GLY A 223 -9.48 8.00 -12.51
CA GLY A 223 -9.61 8.85 -13.69
C GLY A 223 -10.18 8.11 -14.92
N LYS A 224 -9.87 6.82 -15.07
CA LYS A 224 -10.48 5.99 -16.13
C LYS A 224 -11.92 5.64 -15.81
N ALA A 225 -12.23 5.35 -14.56
CA ALA A 225 -13.59 5.04 -14.12
C ALA A 225 -14.52 6.25 -14.25
N SER A 226 -14.05 7.47 -13.97
CA SER A 226 -14.86 8.68 -14.17
C SER A 226 -15.30 8.82 -15.63
N THR A 227 -14.40 8.57 -16.58
CA THR A 227 -14.70 8.57 -18.02
C THR A 227 -15.77 7.53 -18.37
N LEU A 228 -15.71 6.33 -17.78
CA LEU A 228 -16.72 5.28 -18.00
C LEU A 228 -18.09 5.62 -17.42
N LEU A 229 -18.13 6.42 -16.36
CA LEU A 229 -19.35 6.81 -15.67
C LEU A 229 -20.04 8.04 -16.29
N GLU A 230 -19.37 8.77 -17.18
CA GLU A 230 -19.90 9.99 -17.82
C GLU A 230 -21.30 9.80 -18.45
N PRO A 231 -21.61 8.71 -19.19
CA PRO A 231 -22.95 8.50 -19.74
C PRO A 231 -24.04 8.36 -18.66
N LEU A 232 -23.71 7.74 -17.53
CA LEU A 232 -24.63 7.62 -16.39
C LEU A 232 -24.81 8.96 -15.69
N LEU A 233 -23.73 9.72 -15.54
CA LEU A 233 -23.76 11.07 -14.97
C LEU A 233 -24.64 12.00 -15.79
N ALA A 234 -24.54 11.96 -17.12
CA ALA A 234 -25.40 12.71 -18.02
C ALA A 234 -26.90 12.36 -17.81
N LYS A 235 -27.23 11.06 -17.74
CA LYS A 235 -28.61 10.62 -17.49
C LYS A 235 -29.13 10.99 -16.10
N LEU A 236 -28.27 10.98 -15.08
CA LEU A 236 -28.63 11.44 -13.74
C LEU A 236 -28.90 12.95 -13.73
N ARG A 237 -28.08 13.74 -14.41
CA ARG A 237 -28.31 15.19 -14.57
C ARG A 237 -29.65 15.46 -15.24
N ASP A 238 -29.95 14.76 -16.34
CA ASP A 238 -31.24 14.88 -17.04
C ASP A 238 -32.44 14.49 -16.17
N HIS A 239 -32.26 13.57 -15.23
CA HIS A 239 -33.35 13.08 -14.36
C HIS A 239 -33.61 14.00 -13.17
N VAL A 240 -32.57 14.67 -12.66
CA VAL A 240 -32.65 15.54 -11.49
C VAL A 240 -32.94 17.01 -11.87
N ALA A 241 -32.64 17.40 -13.11
CA ALA A 241 -32.98 18.71 -13.67
C ALA A 241 -34.49 18.84 -13.98
#